data_AF-A0A9N9JWN4-F1
#
_entry.id   AF-A0A9N9JWN4-F1
#
_cell.length_a   1.000
_cell.length_b   1.000
_cell.length_c   1.000
_cell.angle_alpha   90.00
_cell.angle_beta   90.00
_cell.angle_gamma   90.00
#
_symmetry.space_group_name_H-M   'P 1'
#
loop_
_entity.id
_entity.type
_entity.pdbx_description
1 polymer ?
#
loop_
_entity_poly.entity_id
_entity_poly.type
_entity_poly.pdbx_seq_one_letter_code
_entity_poly.pdbx_strand_id
1 'polypeptide(L)' 'ALENAPKMGTRLRENDAKETRLRERMVQYIESLQERIVKEIESIDDKKFLIDRWEREQGGYGISCILQDGKVFEKAG' A
#
# COMPACT_ATOMS: atom_id res chain seq x y z
N ALA A 1 -5.78 47.80 -33.36
CA ALA A 1 -6.14 46.45 -33.84
C ALA A 1 -5.28 45.44 -33.07
N LEU A 2 -5.93 44.38 -32.55
CA LEU A 2 -5.36 43.23 -31.81
C LEU A 2 -5.09 43.45 -30.31
N GLU A 3 -6.16 43.72 -29.56
CA GLU A 3 -6.33 43.26 -28.18
C GLU A 3 -6.95 41.85 -28.19
N ASN A 4 -6.60 41.05 -27.16
CA ASN A 4 -7.21 39.76 -26.77
C ASN A 4 -6.69 38.48 -27.46
N ALA A 5 -5.44 38.11 -27.13
CA ALA A 5 -5.04 36.71 -27.16
C ALA A 5 -5.56 36.00 -25.88
N PRO A 6 -6.26 34.86 -25.98
CA PRO A 6 -6.78 34.17 -24.80
C PRO A 6 -5.61 33.56 -24.03
N LYS A 7 -5.47 33.92 -22.75
CA LYS A 7 -4.55 33.22 -21.84
C LYS A 7 -5.02 31.77 -21.78
N MET A 8 -4.21 30.86 -22.30
CA MET A 8 -4.45 29.42 -22.30
C MET A 8 -4.47 28.95 -20.85
N GLY A 9 -5.65 29.01 -20.21
CA GLY A 9 -5.90 28.47 -18.90
C GLY A 9 -5.66 26.96 -18.96
N THR A 10 -4.73 26.47 -18.16
CA THR A 10 -4.50 25.05 -17.95
C THR A 10 -5.83 24.41 -17.55
N ARG A 11 -6.51 23.80 -18.54
CA ARG A 11 -7.68 22.98 -18.34
C ARG A 11 -7.20 21.72 -17.62
N LEU A 12 -7.23 21.74 -16.30
CA LEU A 12 -7.15 20.50 -15.52
C LEU A 12 -8.28 19.61 -16.05
N ARG A 13 -7.92 18.51 -16.68
CA ARG A 13 -8.89 17.59 -17.29
C ARG A 13 -9.62 16.94 -16.12
N GLU A 14 -10.94 17.03 -16.10
CA GLU A 14 -11.82 16.40 -15.10
C GLU A 14 -11.61 14.88 -14.95
N ASN A 15 -10.84 14.26 -15.84
CA ASN A 15 -10.48 12.84 -15.82
C ASN A 15 -9.31 12.48 -14.89
N ASP A 16 -8.57 13.45 -14.34
CA ASP A 16 -7.43 13.15 -13.45
C ASP A 16 -7.88 12.69 -12.04
N ALA A 17 -9.18 12.78 -11.72
CA ALA A 17 -9.74 12.37 -10.43
C ALA A 17 -10.15 10.88 -10.35
N LYS A 18 -10.06 10.13 -11.47
CA LYS A 18 -10.51 8.73 -11.55
C LYS A 18 -9.39 7.70 -11.59
N GLU A 19 -8.15 8.12 -11.71
CA GLU A 19 -7.00 7.23 -11.65
C GLU A 19 -6.30 7.40 -10.30
N THR A 20 -6.54 6.42 -9.41
CA THR A 20 -5.81 6.27 -8.15
C THR A 20 -4.32 6.43 -8.44
N ARG A 21 -3.66 7.39 -7.77
CA ARG A 21 -2.27 7.74 -8.08
C ARG A 21 -1.39 6.50 -8.02
N LEU A 22 -0.34 6.41 -8.83
CA LEU A 22 0.54 5.23 -8.86
C LEU A 22 1.00 4.80 -7.45
N ARG A 23 1.27 5.78 -6.57
CA ARG A 23 1.59 5.53 -5.15
C ARG A 23 0.48 4.77 -4.43
N GLU A 24 -0.76 5.21 -4.55
CA GLU A 24 -1.92 4.59 -3.88
C GLU A 24 -2.19 3.19 -4.43
N ARG A 25 -2.06 3.00 -5.75
CA ARG A 25 -2.15 1.68 -6.38
C ARG A 25 -1.07 0.73 -5.88
N MET A 26 0.17 1.23 -5.74
CA MET A 26 1.28 0.43 -5.24
C MET A 26 1.04 0.03 -3.78
N VAL A 27 0.58 0.95 -2.94
CA VAL A 27 0.21 0.67 -1.54
C VAL A 27 -0.84 -0.43 -1.45
N GLN A 28 -1.95 -0.30 -2.18
CA GLN A 28 -3.00 -1.33 -2.19
C GLN A 28 -2.47 -2.69 -2.66
N TYR A 29 -1.61 -2.68 -3.68
CA TYR A 29 -1.02 -3.91 -4.21
C TYR A 29 -0.12 -4.61 -3.19
N ILE A 30 0.80 -3.88 -2.53
CA ILE A 30 1.72 -4.50 -1.57
C ILE A 30 1.01 -4.96 -0.29
N GLU A 31 -0.01 -4.23 0.18
CA GLU A 31 -0.82 -4.64 1.34
C GLU A 31 -1.58 -5.92 1.03
N SER A 32 -2.26 -5.99 -0.13
CA SER A 32 -2.96 -7.20 -0.55
C SER A 32 -2.02 -8.39 -0.77
N LEU A 33 -0.82 -8.15 -1.30
CA LEU A 33 0.19 -9.19 -1.47
C LEU A 33 0.69 -9.71 -0.12
N GLN A 34 0.97 -8.82 0.84
CA GLN A 34 1.38 -9.20 2.19
C GLN A 34 0.30 -10.05 2.87
N GLU A 35 -0.97 -9.63 2.81
CA GLU A 35 -2.10 -10.38 3.37
C GLU A 35 -2.21 -11.80 2.77
N ARG A 36 -2.04 -11.93 1.45
CA ARG A 36 -2.04 -13.22 0.77
C ARG A 36 -0.89 -14.12 1.24
N ILE A 37 0.33 -13.58 1.29
CA ILE A 37 1.50 -14.34 1.75
C ILE A 37 1.31 -14.82 3.19
N VAL A 38 0.87 -13.93 4.08
CA VAL A 38 0.58 -14.25 5.48
C VAL A 38 -0.44 -15.38 5.56
N LYS A 39 -1.57 -15.26 4.86
CA LYS A 39 -2.63 -16.27 4.87
C LYS A 39 -2.15 -17.64 4.38
N GLU A 40 -1.37 -17.68 3.30
CA GLU A 40 -0.84 -18.93 2.77
C GLU A 40 0.15 -19.58 3.74
N ILE A 41 1.03 -18.80 4.38
CA ILE A 41 1.97 -19.33 5.39
C ILE A 41 1.21 -19.88 6.60
N GLU A 42 0.22 -19.14 7.11
CA GLU A 42 -0.64 -19.58 8.22
C GLU A 42 -1.53 -20.79 7.88
N SER A 43 -1.69 -21.13 6.61
CA SER A 43 -2.41 -22.34 6.20
C SER A 43 -1.55 -23.60 6.32
N ILE A 44 -0.22 -23.41 6.34
CA ILE A 44 0.79 -24.46 6.38
C ILE A 44 1.32 -24.65 7.82
N ASP A 45 1.42 -23.57 8.59
CA ASP A 45 1.84 -23.57 9.99
C ASP A 45 0.65 -23.62 10.96
N ASP A 46 0.86 -24.12 12.18
CA ASP A 46 -0.16 -24.10 13.24
C ASP A 46 -0.16 -22.78 14.02
N LYS A 47 0.87 -21.95 13.85
CA LYS A 47 0.93 -20.59 14.39
C LYS A 47 0.39 -19.53 13.44
N LYS A 48 -0.09 -18.45 14.06
CA LYS A 48 -0.58 -17.24 13.42
C LYS A 48 0.46 -16.12 13.50
N PHE A 49 0.43 -15.22 12.53
CA PHE A 49 1.28 -14.03 12.55
C PHE A 49 0.78 -13.05 13.62
N LEU A 50 1.72 -12.45 14.35
CA LEU A 50 1.51 -11.20 15.06
C LEU A 50 1.57 -10.06 14.06
N ILE A 51 0.47 -9.31 13.93
CA ILE A 51 0.36 -8.18 13.01
C ILE A 51 0.46 -6.89 13.83
N ASP A 52 1.50 -6.10 13.54
CA ASP A 52 1.74 -4.80 14.15
C ASP A 52 1.63 -3.70 13.10
N ARG A 53 0.77 -2.71 13.35
CA ARG A 53 0.61 -1.52 12.50
C ARG A 53 1.23 -0.34 13.22
N TRP A 54 2.13 0.36 12.54
CA TRP A 54 2.84 1.48 13.12
C TRP A 54 2.83 2.69 12.19
N GLU A 55 2.91 3.85 12.79
CA GLU A 55 3.03 5.15 12.14
C GLU A 55 4.19 5.91 12.78
N ARG A 56 4.89 6.75 12.01
CA ARG A 56 5.97 7.61 12.53
C ARG A 56 5.46 9.03 12.69
N GLU A 57 5.91 9.72 13.73
CA GLU A 57 5.63 11.14 13.94
C GLU A 57 6.03 12.01 12.74
N GLN A 58 7.13 11.64 12.08
CA GLN A 58 7.66 12.33 10.89
C GLN A 58 6.88 12.01 9.60
N GLY A 59 5.81 11.21 9.70
CA GLY A 59 5.06 10.66 8.59
C GLY A 59 5.57 9.31 8.09
N GLY A 60 4.68 8.60 7.42
CA GLY A 60 4.87 7.22 6.98
C GLY A 60 4.29 6.21 7.96
N TYR A 61 3.90 5.06 7.43
CA TYR A 61 3.33 3.96 8.19
C TYR A 61 3.78 2.62 7.60
N GLY A 62 3.53 1.54 8.31
CA GLY A 62 3.77 0.19 7.83
C GLY A 62 2.98 -0.84 8.61
N ILE A 63 3.03 -2.07 8.10
CA ILE A 63 2.46 -3.26 8.73
C ILE A 63 3.57 -4.30 8.79
N SER A 64 3.94 -4.69 10.01
CA SER A 64 4.88 -5.79 10.26
C SER A 64 4.08 -7.03 10.64
N CYS A 65 4.32 -8.14 9.96
CA CYS A 65 3.70 -9.42 10.28
C CYS A 65 4.82 -10.38 10.69
N ILE A 66 4.85 -10.81 11.95
CA ILE A 66 5.89 -11.71 12.47
C ILE A 66 5.29 -13.03 12.96
N LEU A 67 5.86 -14.16 12.53
CA LEU A 67 5.60 -15.49 13.08
C LEU A 67 6.91 -16.03 13.66
N GLN A 68 6.85 -16.55 14.89
CA GLN A 68 8.00 -17.11 15.60
C GLN A 68 7.66 -18.42 16.30
N ASP A 69 8.67 -19.30 16.33
CA ASP A 69 8.62 -20.63 16.94
C ASP A 69 7.44 -21.46 16.37
N GLY A 70 7.19 -21.34 15.07
CA GLY A 70 6.20 -22.13 14.36
C GLY A 70 6.64 -23.57 14.18
N LYS A 71 5.68 -24.46 13.95
CA LYS A 71 5.97 -25.88 13.77
C LYS A 71 6.66 -26.18 12.44
N VAL A 72 6.33 -25.40 11.40
CA VAL A 72 6.92 -25.52 10.06
C VAL A 72 7.97 -24.44 9.86
N PHE A 73 7.66 -23.20 10.25
CA PHE A 73 8.55 -22.05 10.14
C PHE A 73 9.11 -21.67 11.51
N GLU A 74 10.41 -21.82 11.70
CA GLU A 74 11.10 -21.32 12.91
C GLU A 74 10.87 -19.80 13.07
N LYS A 75 10.94 -19.05 11.96
CA LYS A 75 10.67 -17.62 11.91
C LYS A 75 10.23 -17.15 10.51
N ALA A 76 9.25 -16.25 10.45
CA ALA A 76 8.86 -15.52 9.25
C ALA A 76 8.54 -14.05 9.59
N GLY A 77 8.95 -13.11 8.73
CA GLY A 77 8.76 -11.67 8.96
C GLY A 77 9.31 -10.80 7.84
#